data_AF-A0A9E4S288-F1
#
_entry.id   AF-A0A9E4S288-F1
#
_cell.length_a   1.000
_cell.length_b   1.000
_cell.length_c   1.000
_cell.angle_alpha   90.00
_cell.angle_beta   90.00
_cell.angle_gamma   90.00
#
_symmetry.space_group_name_H-M   'P 1'
#
loop_
_entity.id
_entity.type
_entity.pdbx_description
1 polymer ?
#
loop_
_entity_poly.entity_id
_entity_poly.type
_entity_poly.pdbx_seq_one_letter_code
_entity_poly.pdbx_strand_id
1 'polypeptide(L)'
;ASALWTAMGLFGLFLGLLLLVFGGTVFSAVEWLAELSHSGPNTLSPETAALVRDGIDTWAWAGFTVAAITLPLGNGKLRARLANALRPTAARQDSDSLPPDRYGRAFLLALFGVFVFSAVVHWALRSHLDTDWLEGEDGLSEWWSVATYLVAAGLAGATYWALRATTHTKLRYLYLFLAVVFFLGAMEEISWGQRLFGWGTPAALGSINFQDETTIHNVNFANNVIFEALFWGSALGMAAGLWRLTANLRGLSDRMRLVLPSLTMAPALLMIMVWRTGDIWESANIPRLFMDQFNHGPRGSEVPEAMLGLCIIIYTFTNLQKARYLSRSARDESNAVTPTDSESARDLAKERA
;
A
#
# COMPACT_ATOMS: atom_id res chain seq x y z
N ALA A 1 27.43 6.06 -1.77
CA ALA A 1 26.32 5.22 -1.27
C ALA A 1 26.56 4.69 0.14
N SER A 2 27.60 3.87 0.43
CA SER A 2 27.86 3.38 1.81
C SER A 2 27.99 4.49 2.85
N ALA A 3 28.79 5.52 2.57
CA ALA A 3 29.00 6.62 3.51
C ALA A 3 27.71 7.36 3.87
N LEU A 4 26.77 7.50 2.91
CA LEU A 4 25.48 8.14 3.15
C LEU A 4 24.61 7.30 4.09
N TRP A 5 24.47 5.99 3.84
CA TRP A 5 23.70 5.09 4.72
C TRP A 5 24.27 5.04 6.13
N THR A 6 25.59 4.96 6.26
CA THR A 6 26.26 5.01 7.56
C THR A 6 26.07 6.34 8.26
N ALA A 7 26.19 7.47 7.54
CA ALA A 7 25.96 8.80 8.10
C ALA A 7 24.51 8.98 8.58
N MET A 8 23.52 8.57 7.78
CA MET A 8 22.11 8.58 8.18
C MET A 8 21.86 7.72 9.43
N GLY A 9 22.48 6.54 9.49
CA GLY A 9 22.31 5.64 10.63
C GLY A 9 22.96 6.14 11.90
N LEU A 10 24.15 6.73 11.80
CA LEU A 10 24.82 7.37 12.95
C LEU A 10 24.07 8.62 13.41
N PHE A 11 23.53 9.42 12.48
CA PHE A 11 22.69 10.56 12.81
C PHE A 11 21.41 10.14 13.53
N GLY A 12 20.70 9.14 13.00
CA GLY A 12 19.50 8.59 13.64
C GLY A 12 19.80 8.02 15.03
N LEU A 13 20.92 7.28 15.19
CA LEU A 13 21.34 6.73 16.48
C LEU A 13 21.68 7.85 17.48
N PHE A 14 22.42 8.87 17.04
CA PHE A 14 22.78 10.01 17.86
C PHE A 14 21.53 10.78 18.32
N LEU A 15 20.62 11.10 17.39
CA LEU A 15 19.39 11.81 17.70
C LEU A 15 18.49 10.99 18.64
N GLY A 16 18.35 9.69 18.37
CA GLY A 16 17.60 8.77 19.24
C GLY A 16 18.16 8.71 20.65
N LEU A 17 19.49 8.56 20.80
CA LEU A 17 20.15 8.58 22.11
C LEU A 17 20.03 9.94 22.80
N LEU A 18 20.16 11.04 22.07
CA LEU A 18 20.04 12.39 22.61
C LEU A 18 18.63 12.62 23.16
N LEU A 19 17.59 12.27 22.42
CA LEU A 19 16.20 12.42 22.88
C LEU A 19 15.85 11.41 23.98
N LEU A 20 16.40 10.20 23.96
CA LEU A 20 16.20 9.21 25.03
C LEU A 20 16.80 9.68 26.36
N VAL A 21 18.00 10.28 26.33
CA VAL A 21 18.72 10.69 27.55
C VAL A 21 18.30 12.09 28.01
N PHE A 22 18.10 13.02 27.07
CA PHE A 22 17.85 14.43 27.35
C PHE A 22 16.41 14.86 27.03
N GLY A 23 15.48 13.93 26.78
CA GLY A 23 14.09 14.24 26.42
C GLY A 23 13.40 15.16 27.43
N GLY A 24 13.63 14.96 28.73
CA GLY A 24 13.13 15.86 29.77
C GLY A 24 13.69 17.29 29.67
N THR A 25 14.98 17.44 29.35
CA THR A 25 15.62 18.75 29.14
C THR A 25 15.10 19.42 27.88
N VAL A 26 14.90 18.65 26.80
CA VAL A 26 14.29 19.15 25.55
C VAL A 26 12.85 19.61 25.83
N PHE A 27 12.07 18.85 26.59
CA PHE A 27 10.73 19.25 27.00
C PHE A 27 10.75 20.57 27.78
N SER A 28 11.61 20.70 28.79
CA SER A 28 11.73 21.94 29.56
C SER A 28 12.15 23.15 28.71
N ALA A 29 12.98 22.93 27.69
CA ALA A 29 13.34 24.00 26.75
C ALA A 29 12.15 24.42 25.86
N VAL A 30 11.30 23.47 25.43
CA VAL A 30 10.07 23.76 24.68
C VAL A 30 9.06 24.50 25.54
N GLU A 31 8.87 24.08 26.80
CA GLU A 31 8.02 24.75 27.78
C GLU A 31 8.47 26.19 28.01
N TRP A 32 9.77 26.39 28.25
CA TRP A 32 10.36 27.73 28.40
C TRP A 32 10.17 28.62 27.16
N LEU A 33 10.34 28.06 25.95
CA LEU A 33 10.09 28.79 24.70
C LEU A 33 8.61 29.18 24.53
N ALA A 34 7.69 28.29 24.91
CA ALA A 34 6.26 28.56 24.87
C ALA A 34 5.89 29.72 25.82
N GLU A 35 6.45 29.73 27.03
CA GLU A 35 6.28 30.78 28.02
C GLU A 35 6.85 32.14 27.57
N LEU A 36 7.91 32.12 26.75
CA LEU A 36 8.53 33.33 26.17
C LEU A 36 7.71 33.98 25.04
N SER A 37 6.74 33.27 24.46
CA SER A 37 5.88 33.79 23.40
C SER A 37 5.00 34.95 23.92
N HIS A 38 5.26 36.17 23.47
CA HIS A 38 4.77 37.47 23.99
C HIS A 38 3.25 37.77 23.83
N SER A 39 2.36 36.78 23.96
CA SER A 39 0.91 36.99 23.87
C SER A 39 0.12 36.28 24.98
N GLY A 40 0.25 36.75 26.22
CA GLY A 40 -0.57 36.29 27.38
C GLY A 40 0.04 35.13 28.18
N PRO A 41 -0.65 34.63 29.24
CA PRO A 41 -0.18 33.52 30.07
C PRO A 41 -0.29 32.21 29.28
N ASN A 42 0.65 31.98 28.38
CA ASN A 42 0.72 30.79 27.54
C ASN A 42 1.55 29.70 28.24
N THR A 43 1.07 29.22 29.39
CA THR A 43 1.56 27.93 29.90
C THR A 43 1.00 26.83 29.00
N LEU A 44 1.81 25.83 28.67
CA LEU A 44 1.31 24.65 27.96
C LEU A 44 0.19 24.04 28.81
N SER A 45 -0.98 23.84 28.21
CA SER A 45 -2.04 23.09 28.89
C SER A 45 -1.52 21.67 29.22
N PRO A 46 -2.03 20.99 30.26
CA PRO A 46 -1.60 19.62 30.57
C PRO A 46 -1.71 18.66 29.38
N GLU A 47 -2.73 18.86 28.53
CA GLU A 47 -2.95 18.11 27.31
C GLU A 47 -1.88 18.42 26.25
N THR A 48 -1.60 19.69 25.98
CA THR A 48 -0.53 20.10 25.04
C THR A 48 0.84 19.64 25.52
N ALA A 49 1.11 19.73 26.83
CA ALA A 49 2.34 19.25 27.43
C ALA A 49 2.50 17.72 27.26
N ALA A 50 1.42 16.95 27.41
CA ALA A 50 1.44 15.51 27.16
C ALA A 50 1.77 15.20 25.69
N LEU A 51 1.15 15.90 24.72
CA LEU A 51 1.44 15.74 23.29
C LEU A 51 2.90 16.05 22.94
N VAL A 52 3.48 17.10 23.54
CA VAL A 52 4.89 17.45 23.33
C VAL A 52 5.82 16.36 23.89
N ARG A 53 5.52 15.80 25.06
CA ARG A 53 6.31 14.69 25.65
C ARG A 53 6.24 13.45 24.77
N ASP A 54 5.03 13.08 24.35
CA ASP A 54 4.82 11.94 23.46
C ASP A 54 5.54 12.12 22.12
N GLY A 55 5.52 13.33 21.56
CA GLY A 55 6.30 13.68 20.38
C GLY A 55 7.79 13.42 20.58
N ILE A 56 8.38 13.93 21.67
CA ILE A 56 9.81 13.74 21.98
C ILE A 56 10.17 12.24 22.04
N ASP A 57 9.35 11.43 22.71
CA ASP A 57 9.56 9.98 22.80
C ASP A 57 9.44 9.30 21.42
N THR A 58 8.44 9.70 20.62
CA THR A 58 8.23 9.20 19.26
C THR A 58 9.42 9.51 18.35
N TRP A 59 9.95 10.74 18.40
CA TRP A 59 11.13 11.14 17.63
C TRP A 59 12.40 10.39 18.06
N ALA A 60 12.52 10.02 19.34
CA ALA A 60 13.60 9.17 19.82
C ALA A 60 13.56 7.78 19.16
N TRP A 61 12.37 7.13 19.17
CA TRP A 61 12.16 5.82 18.53
C TRP A 61 12.31 5.86 17.01
N ALA A 62 11.90 6.96 16.37
CA ALA A 62 12.15 7.18 14.95
C ALA A 62 13.66 7.19 14.64
N GLY A 63 14.46 7.85 15.47
CA GLY A 63 15.92 7.85 15.38
C GLY A 63 16.53 6.45 15.44
N PHE A 64 16.11 5.64 16.42
CA PHE A 64 16.55 4.24 16.54
C PHE A 64 16.11 3.38 15.36
N THR A 65 14.89 3.56 14.87
CA THR A 65 14.37 2.83 13.71
C THR A 65 15.19 3.14 12.45
N VAL A 66 15.48 4.42 12.19
CA VAL A 66 16.35 4.83 11.09
C VAL A 66 17.74 4.21 11.22
N ALA A 67 18.32 4.22 12.42
CA ALA A 67 19.61 3.60 12.68
C ALA A 67 19.62 2.09 12.41
N ALA A 68 18.61 1.37 12.91
CA ALA A 68 18.47 -0.07 12.74
C ALA A 68 18.35 -0.49 11.26
N ILE A 69 17.73 0.34 10.42
CA ILE A 69 17.60 0.07 8.98
C ILE A 69 18.87 0.48 8.21
N THR A 70 19.42 1.66 8.48
CA THR A 70 20.43 2.27 7.61
C THR A 70 21.86 1.86 7.97
N LEU A 71 22.18 1.57 9.25
CA LEU A 71 23.51 1.08 9.64
C LEU A 71 23.86 -0.25 8.96
N PRO A 72 22.97 -1.27 8.90
CA PRO A 72 23.24 -2.49 8.14
C PRO A 72 23.46 -2.23 6.65
N LEU A 73 22.72 -1.30 6.03
CA LEU A 73 22.88 -0.93 4.61
C LEU A 73 24.21 -0.20 4.32
N GLY A 74 24.83 0.39 5.35
CA GLY A 74 26.20 0.90 5.33
C GLY A 74 27.24 -0.19 5.07
N ASN A 75 26.97 -1.44 5.48
CA ASN A 75 27.87 -2.58 5.27
C ASN A 75 27.83 -3.08 3.81
N GLY A 76 28.96 -2.93 3.12
CA GLY A 76 29.10 -3.35 1.72
C GLY A 76 28.86 -4.84 1.47
N LYS A 77 29.24 -5.72 2.41
CA LYS A 77 29.03 -7.18 2.29
C LYS A 77 27.56 -7.54 2.41
N LEU A 78 26.84 -6.93 3.36
CA LEU A 78 25.40 -7.15 3.53
C LEU A 78 24.63 -6.64 2.31
N ARG A 79 24.95 -5.43 1.83
CA ARG A 79 24.36 -4.88 0.62
C ARG A 79 24.60 -5.76 -0.60
N ALA A 80 25.80 -6.33 -0.75
CA ALA A 80 26.10 -7.28 -1.83
C ALA A 80 25.29 -8.59 -1.69
N ARG A 81 25.13 -9.11 -0.46
CA ARG A 81 24.27 -10.28 -0.19
C ARG A 81 22.81 -10.00 -0.53
N LEU A 82 22.27 -8.85 -0.12
CA LEU A 82 20.91 -8.42 -0.45
C LEU A 82 20.74 -8.24 -1.97
N ALA A 83 21.68 -7.57 -2.63
CA ALA A 83 21.67 -7.41 -4.07
C ALA A 83 21.71 -8.77 -4.82
N ASN A 84 22.49 -9.73 -4.32
CA ASN A 84 22.56 -11.08 -4.89
C ASN A 84 21.28 -11.89 -4.63
N ALA A 85 20.69 -11.79 -3.43
CA ALA A 85 19.42 -12.44 -3.12
C ALA A 85 18.27 -11.90 -3.97
N LEU A 86 18.32 -10.60 -4.30
CA LEU A 86 17.33 -9.90 -5.13
C LEU A 86 17.65 -10.00 -6.63
N ARG A 87 18.84 -10.48 -7.00
CA ARG A 87 19.29 -10.61 -8.39
C ARG A 87 18.33 -11.43 -9.27
N PRO A 88 17.72 -12.55 -8.82
CA PRO A 88 16.75 -13.28 -9.65
C PRO A 88 15.50 -12.48 -10.02
N THR A 89 15.15 -11.47 -9.22
CA THR A 89 13.99 -10.59 -9.43
C THR A 89 14.37 -9.23 -10.02
N ALA A 90 15.61 -8.76 -9.80
CA ALA A 90 16.08 -7.43 -10.17
C ALA A 90 17.02 -7.43 -11.40
N ALA A 91 17.60 -8.57 -11.79
CA ALA A 91 18.40 -8.65 -13.01
C ALA A 91 17.50 -8.63 -14.25
N ARG A 92 17.84 -7.76 -15.19
CA ARG A 92 17.23 -7.69 -16.52
C ARG A 92 17.62 -8.95 -17.30
N GLN A 93 16.65 -9.70 -17.81
CA GLN A 93 16.87 -10.66 -18.89
C GLN A 93 16.56 -9.94 -20.21
N ASP A 94 17.31 -10.22 -21.27
CA ASP A 94 17.25 -9.46 -22.54
C ASP A 94 15.87 -9.45 -23.22
N SER A 95 14.95 -10.34 -22.81
CA SER A 95 13.57 -10.43 -23.30
C SER A 95 12.51 -9.68 -22.44
N ASP A 96 12.86 -9.14 -21.27
CA ASP A 96 11.89 -8.50 -20.37
C ASP A 96 11.86 -6.96 -20.56
N SER A 97 11.40 -6.47 -21.72
CA SER A 97 11.07 -5.04 -21.85
C SER A 97 9.56 -4.83 -21.68
N LEU A 98 9.15 -4.31 -20.52
CA LEU A 98 7.74 -3.94 -20.31
C LEU A 98 7.51 -2.48 -20.66
N PRO A 99 6.36 -2.15 -21.28
CA PRO A 99 6.00 -0.76 -21.49
C PRO A 99 5.93 -0.02 -20.14
N PRO A 100 6.24 1.29 -20.13
CA PRO A 100 5.98 2.13 -18.95
C PRO A 100 4.49 2.09 -18.60
N ASP A 101 4.16 2.40 -17.34
CA ASP A 101 2.75 2.53 -16.96
C ASP A 101 2.09 3.60 -17.86
N ARG A 102 1.02 3.23 -18.55
CA ARG A 102 0.28 4.16 -19.42
C ARG A 102 -1.09 4.40 -18.81
N TYR A 103 -1.31 5.64 -18.37
CA TYR A 103 -2.57 6.10 -17.82
C TYR A 103 -3.30 6.93 -18.86
N GLY A 104 -4.48 6.47 -19.28
CA GLY A 104 -5.34 7.22 -20.20
C GLY A 104 -6.14 8.30 -19.47
N ARG A 105 -6.76 9.22 -20.23
CA ARG A 105 -7.63 10.27 -19.68
C ARG A 105 -8.74 9.70 -18.78
N ALA A 106 -9.36 8.61 -19.19
CA ALA A 106 -10.41 7.94 -18.42
C ALA A 106 -9.90 7.45 -17.05
N PHE A 107 -8.68 6.92 -16.98
CA PHE A 107 -8.07 6.51 -15.72
C PHE A 107 -7.83 7.71 -14.79
N LEU A 108 -7.29 8.81 -15.34
CA LEU A 108 -7.03 10.02 -14.55
C LEU A 108 -8.32 10.67 -14.05
N LEU A 109 -9.40 10.62 -14.85
CA LEU A 109 -10.72 11.09 -14.44
C LEU A 109 -11.32 10.21 -13.32
N ALA A 110 -11.17 8.89 -13.42
CA ALA A 110 -11.60 7.97 -12.36
C ALA A 110 -10.80 8.22 -11.06
N LEU A 111 -9.48 8.38 -11.17
CA LEU A 111 -8.60 8.73 -10.05
C LEU A 111 -9.06 10.03 -9.38
N PHE A 112 -9.29 11.07 -10.17
CA PHE A 112 -9.80 12.35 -9.67
C PHE A 112 -11.17 12.20 -9.01
N GLY A 113 -12.08 11.43 -9.62
CA GLY A 113 -13.39 11.13 -9.05
C GLY A 113 -13.33 10.47 -7.68
N VAL A 114 -12.40 9.53 -7.46
CA VAL A 114 -12.22 8.90 -6.15
C VAL A 114 -11.68 9.88 -5.12
N PHE A 115 -10.74 10.77 -5.48
CA PHE A 115 -10.29 11.83 -4.57
C PHE A 115 -11.41 12.81 -4.20
N VAL A 116 -12.23 13.21 -5.17
CA VAL A 116 -13.41 14.06 -4.93
C VAL A 116 -14.40 13.33 -4.02
N PHE A 117 -14.69 12.05 -4.29
CA PHE A 117 -15.54 11.23 -3.44
C PHE A 117 -15.01 11.17 -2.00
N SER A 118 -13.73 10.88 -1.79
CA SER A 118 -13.14 10.85 -0.44
C SER A 118 -13.20 12.20 0.27
N ALA A 119 -13.02 13.31 -0.44
CA ALA A 119 -13.18 14.64 0.14
C ALA A 119 -14.65 14.91 0.56
N VAL A 120 -15.62 14.50 -0.27
CA VAL A 120 -17.05 14.64 0.02
C VAL A 120 -17.47 13.75 1.19
N VAL A 121 -17.01 12.49 1.24
CA VAL A 121 -17.24 11.56 2.34
C VAL A 121 -16.70 12.14 3.64
N HIS A 122 -15.44 12.60 3.65
CA HIS A 122 -14.85 13.23 4.82
C HIS A 122 -15.65 14.45 5.29
N TRP A 123 -16.07 15.31 4.36
CA TRP A 123 -16.89 16.46 4.68
C TRP A 123 -18.26 16.07 5.25
N ALA A 124 -18.90 15.04 4.70
CA ALA A 124 -20.20 14.54 5.14
C ALA A 124 -20.13 13.97 6.56
N LEU A 125 -19.15 13.09 6.84
CA LEU A 125 -18.90 12.49 8.16
C LEU A 125 -18.64 13.52 9.25
N ARG A 126 -18.13 14.69 8.87
CA ARG A 126 -17.91 15.79 9.82
C ARG A 126 -19.12 16.70 9.96
N SER A 127 -19.90 16.90 8.91
CA SER A 127 -20.99 17.88 8.89
C SER A 127 -22.32 17.32 9.37
N HIS A 128 -22.51 16.00 9.26
CA HIS A 128 -23.75 15.32 9.61
C HIS A 128 -23.55 14.37 10.79
N LEU A 129 -24.59 14.23 11.62
CA LEU A 129 -24.61 13.30 12.75
C LEU A 129 -25.25 11.95 12.38
N ASP A 130 -26.03 11.92 11.29
CA ASP A 130 -26.68 10.72 10.77
C ASP A 130 -25.98 10.32 9.47
N THR A 131 -25.08 9.36 9.60
CA THR A 131 -24.19 8.87 8.56
C THR A 131 -24.31 7.37 8.35
N ASP A 132 -25.34 6.73 8.92
CA ASP A 132 -25.56 5.28 8.83
C ASP A 132 -25.71 4.80 7.38
N TRP A 133 -26.31 5.61 6.50
CA TRP A 133 -26.39 5.31 5.07
C TRP A 133 -25.03 5.27 4.35
N LEU A 134 -24.00 5.86 4.97
CA LEU A 134 -22.66 5.99 4.43
C LEU A 134 -21.68 5.01 5.10
N GLU A 135 -21.61 5.00 6.43
CA GLU A 135 -20.66 4.22 7.24
C GLU A 135 -21.30 3.05 8.00
N GLY A 136 -22.63 2.98 8.06
CA GLY A 136 -23.34 1.91 8.74
C GLY A 136 -23.28 0.59 7.96
N GLU A 137 -23.77 -0.47 8.60
CA GLU A 137 -23.94 -1.78 7.96
C GLU A 137 -24.81 -1.65 6.70
N ASP A 138 -24.37 -2.28 5.60
CA ASP A 138 -24.92 -2.13 4.25
C ASP A 138 -24.90 -0.69 3.70
N GLY A 139 -24.11 0.19 4.31
CA GLY A 139 -23.86 1.56 3.86
C GLY A 139 -23.10 1.62 2.54
N LEU A 140 -23.03 2.83 1.97
CA LEU A 140 -22.35 3.05 0.70
C LEU A 140 -20.87 2.63 0.72
N SER A 141 -20.18 2.75 1.86
CA SER A 141 -18.77 2.37 2.00
C SER A 141 -18.55 0.86 1.86
N GLU A 142 -19.36 0.02 2.51
CA GLU A 142 -19.27 -1.44 2.43
C GLU A 142 -19.47 -1.90 0.98
N TRP A 143 -20.55 -1.44 0.32
CA TRP A 143 -20.80 -1.80 -1.08
C TRP A 143 -19.71 -1.32 -2.03
N TRP A 144 -19.08 -0.18 -1.74
CA TRP A 144 -17.92 0.29 -2.47
C TRP A 144 -16.72 -0.63 -2.31
N SER A 145 -16.41 -1.06 -1.07
CA SER A 145 -15.35 -2.03 -0.76
C SER A 145 -15.60 -3.37 -1.46
N VAL A 146 -16.82 -3.91 -1.39
CA VAL A 146 -17.25 -5.13 -2.09
C VAL A 146 -17.04 -5.01 -3.59
N ALA A 147 -17.57 -3.97 -4.22
CA ALA A 147 -17.44 -3.76 -5.65
C ALA A 147 -15.97 -3.67 -6.07
N THR A 148 -15.16 -2.95 -5.29
CA THR A 148 -13.74 -2.78 -5.56
C THR A 148 -12.98 -4.10 -5.47
N TYR A 149 -13.20 -4.88 -4.40
CA TYR A 149 -12.58 -6.18 -4.22
C TYR A 149 -13.00 -7.19 -5.29
N LEU A 150 -14.27 -7.22 -5.71
CA LEU A 150 -14.73 -8.08 -6.80
C LEU A 150 -14.12 -7.71 -8.15
N VAL A 151 -14.07 -6.41 -8.48
CA VAL A 151 -13.40 -5.93 -9.70
C VAL A 151 -11.92 -6.29 -9.66
N ALA A 152 -11.25 -6.09 -8.53
CA ALA A 152 -9.86 -6.45 -8.34
C ALA A 152 -9.61 -7.96 -8.51
N ALA A 153 -10.49 -8.80 -7.95
CA ALA A 153 -10.43 -10.25 -8.11
C ALA A 153 -10.54 -10.64 -9.60
N GLY A 154 -11.48 -10.04 -10.33
CA GLY A 154 -11.64 -10.24 -11.77
C GLY A 154 -10.42 -9.81 -12.57
N LEU A 155 -9.84 -8.64 -12.28
CA LEU A 155 -8.65 -8.13 -12.94
C LEU A 155 -7.41 -9.00 -12.64
N ALA A 156 -7.25 -9.45 -11.39
CA ALA A 156 -6.18 -10.37 -11.00
C ALA A 156 -6.35 -11.75 -11.67
N GLY A 157 -7.57 -12.29 -11.73
CA GLY A 157 -7.88 -13.52 -12.46
C GLY A 157 -7.62 -13.42 -13.97
N ALA A 158 -7.97 -12.30 -14.58
CA ALA A 158 -7.64 -12.01 -15.98
C ALA A 158 -6.11 -11.91 -16.19
N THR A 159 -5.38 -11.38 -15.21
CA THR A 159 -3.91 -11.30 -15.23
C THR A 159 -3.29 -12.71 -15.16
N TYR A 160 -3.78 -13.56 -14.26
CA TYR A 160 -3.43 -14.98 -14.22
C TYR A 160 -3.64 -15.64 -15.59
N TRP A 161 -4.78 -15.40 -16.22
CA TRP A 161 -5.13 -16.01 -17.51
C TRP A 161 -4.21 -15.53 -18.64
N ALA A 162 -3.89 -14.23 -18.68
CA ALA A 162 -2.95 -13.68 -19.65
C ALA A 162 -1.54 -14.27 -19.47
N LEU A 163 -1.07 -14.44 -18.23
CA LEU A 163 0.24 -15.01 -17.94
C LEU A 163 0.35 -16.50 -18.26
N ARG A 164 -0.75 -17.23 -18.51
CA ARG A 164 -0.71 -18.64 -18.93
C ARG A 164 0.00 -18.86 -20.27
N ALA A 165 -0.01 -17.86 -21.14
CA ALA A 165 0.69 -17.92 -22.43
C ALA A 165 2.18 -17.56 -22.32
N THR A 166 2.70 -17.33 -21.11
CA THR A 166 4.08 -16.90 -20.84
C THR A 166 4.82 -17.93 -19.99
N THR A 167 6.14 -17.80 -19.89
CA THR A 167 6.99 -18.65 -19.02
C THR A 167 6.96 -18.23 -17.54
N HIS A 168 6.27 -17.14 -17.18
CA HIS A 168 6.26 -16.55 -15.84
C HIS A 168 5.35 -17.28 -14.83
N THR A 169 5.59 -18.56 -14.61
CA THR A 169 4.75 -19.43 -13.75
C THR A 169 4.59 -18.92 -12.31
N LYS A 170 5.64 -18.34 -11.71
CA LYS A 170 5.56 -17.77 -10.35
C LYS A 170 4.61 -16.57 -10.27
N LEU A 171 4.71 -15.66 -11.24
CA LEU A 171 3.82 -14.50 -11.32
C LEU A 171 2.39 -14.94 -11.57
N ARG A 172 2.18 -15.94 -12.44
CA ARG A 172 0.86 -16.54 -12.65
C ARG A 172 0.21 -16.94 -11.33
N TYR A 173 0.87 -17.75 -10.51
CA TYR A 173 0.28 -18.20 -9.24
C TYR A 173 0.14 -17.09 -8.19
N LEU A 174 1.01 -16.07 -8.20
CA LEU A 174 0.82 -14.88 -7.39
C LEU A 174 -0.52 -14.19 -7.72
N TYR A 175 -0.84 -14.01 -9.00
CA TYR A 175 -2.10 -13.37 -9.41
C TYR A 175 -3.34 -14.24 -9.16
N LEU A 176 -3.21 -15.57 -9.19
CA LEU A 176 -4.28 -16.47 -8.74
C LEU A 176 -4.53 -16.30 -7.25
N PHE A 177 -3.46 -16.28 -6.44
CA PHE A 177 -3.55 -16.03 -5.01
C PHE A 177 -4.20 -14.68 -4.71
N LEU A 178 -3.77 -13.61 -5.38
CA LEU A 178 -4.38 -12.28 -5.22
C LEU A 178 -5.86 -12.27 -5.62
N ALA A 179 -6.23 -12.96 -6.70
CA ALA A 179 -7.63 -13.06 -7.11
C ALA A 179 -8.50 -13.73 -6.03
N VAL A 180 -8.00 -14.81 -5.43
CA VAL A 180 -8.67 -15.49 -4.31
C VAL A 180 -8.74 -14.58 -3.09
N VAL A 181 -7.65 -13.93 -2.69
CA VAL A 181 -7.62 -13.02 -1.53
C VAL A 181 -8.61 -11.87 -1.71
N PHE A 182 -8.66 -11.22 -2.86
CA PHE A 182 -9.62 -10.14 -3.10
C PHE A 182 -11.06 -10.66 -3.15
N PHE A 183 -11.30 -11.84 -3.71
CA PHE A 183 -12.63 -12.45 -3.67
C PHE A 183 -13.07 -12.73 -2.23
N LEU A 184 -12.19 -13.31 -1.41
CA LEU A 184 -12.47 -13.56 0.00
C LEU A 184 -12.70 -12.26 0.77
N GLY A 185 -11.91 -11.22 0.51
CA GLY A 185 -12.14 -9.88 1.07
C GLY A 185 -13.53 -9.36 0.72
N ALA A 186 -13.96 -9.46 -0.54
CA ALA A 186 -15.32 -9.08 -0.92
C ALA A 186 -16.41 -9.89 -0.21
N MET A 187 -16.16 -11.18 0.05
CA MET A 187 -17.10 -12.03 0.78
C MET A 187 -17.16 -11.65 2.26
N GLU A 188 -16.04 -11.34 2.90
CA GLU A 188 -16.02 -10.80 4.27
C GLU A 188 -16.88 -9.54 4.37
N GLU A 189 -16.73 -8.59 3.44
CA GLU A 189 -17.49 -7.33 3.43
C GLU A 189 -19.02 -7.51 3.22
N ILE A 190 -19.50 -8.63 2.68
CA ILE A 190 -20.94 -8.95 2.58
C ILE A 190 -21.39 -10.05 3.55
N SER A 191 -20.62 -10.31 4.61
CA SER A 191 -20.92 -11.35 5.59
C SER A 191 -21.13 -12.72 4.95
N TRP A 192 -20.31 -13.01 3.94
CA TRP A 192 -20.34 -14.20 3.09
C TRP A 192 -21.67 -14.43 2.38
N GLY A 193 -22.53 -13.41 2.28
CA GLY A 193 -23.87 -13.51 1.74
C GLY A 193 -24.93 -13.83 2.80
N GLN A 194 -24.59 -13.82 4.10
CA GLN A 194 -25.53 -14.05 5.19
C GLN A 194 -26.79 -13.20 5.05
N ARG A 195 -26.60 -11.90 4.77
CA ARG A 195 -27.71 -10.95 4.62
C ARG A 195 -28.53 -11.19 3.35
N LEU A 196 -27.90 -11.70 2.28
CA LEU A 196 -28.57 -12.00 1.02
C LEU A 196 -29.42 -13.28 1.07
N PHE A 197 -28.99 -14.28 1.84
CA PHE A 197 -29.62 -15.60 1.88
C PHE A 197 -30.28 -15.94 3.23
N GLY A 198 -30.09 -15.09 4.25
CA GLY A 198 -30.80 -15.14 5.52
C GLY A 198 -30.43 -16.31 6.45
N TRP A 199 -29.19 -16.84 6.38
CA TRP A 199 -28.75 -17.83 7.37
C TRP A 199 -28.33 -17.16 8.69
N GLY A 200 -28.35 -17.92 9.78
CA GLY A 200 -27.95 -17.41 11.09
C GLY A 200 -26.44 -17.46 11.32
N THR A 201 -25.95 -16.64 12.24
CA THR A 201 -24.53 -16.58 12.60
C THR A 201 -24.05 -17.85 13.29
N PRO A 202 -22.91 -18.41 12.88
CA PRO A 202 -22.35 -19.60 13.52
C PRO A 202 -22.11 -19.38 15.01
N ALA A 203 -22.45 -20.38 15.84
CA ALA A 203 -22.26 -20.31 17.30
C ALA A 203 -20.80 -20.02 17.71
N ALA A 204 -19.82 -20.42 16.89
CA ALA A 204 -18.41 -20.14 17.09
C ALA A 204 -18.05 -18.65 16.93
N LEU A 205 -18.82 -17.89 16.15
CA LEU A 205 -18.64 -16.45 15.95
C LEU A 205 -19.53 -15.62 16.88
N GLY A 206 -20.73 -16.10 17.23
CA GLY A 206 -21.69 -15.35 18.06
C GLY A 206 -21.18 -14.95 19.45
N SER A 207 -20.13 -15.59 19.98
CA SER A 207 -19.51 -15.18 21.26
C SER A 207 -18.44 -14.08 21.14
N ILE A 208 -17.97 -13.77 19.93
CA ILE A 208 -16.83 -12.86 19.68
C ILE A 208 -17.09 -11.80 18.60
N ASN A 209 -18.15 -11.97 17.80
CA ASN A 209 -18.60 -11.03 16.78
C ASN A 209 -19.69 -10.14 17.39
N PHE A 210 -19.55 -8.82 17.28
CA PHE A 210 -20.46 -7.86 17.94
C PHE A 210 -21.66 -7.46 17.10
N GLN A 211 -21.73 -7.93 15.85
CA GLN A 211 -22.76 -7.55 14.87
C GLN A 211 -23.64 -8.75 14.47
N ASP A 212 -23.52 -9.87 15.19
CA ASP A 212 -24.22 -11.12 14.86
C ASP A 212 -24.03 -11.49 13.38
N GLU A 213 -22.80 -11.45 12.88
CA GLU A 213 -22.47 -11.73 11.48
C GLU A 213 -21.48 -12.88 11.28
N THR A 214 -21.54 -13.49 10.11
CA THR A 214 -20.59 -14.49 9.62
C THR A 214 -19.37 -13.77 9.05
N THR A 215 -18.71 -12.95 9.87
CA THR A 215 -17.51 -12.20 9.48
C THR A 215 -16.41 -12.33 10.52
N ILE A 216 -15.18 -12.32 10.05
CA ILE A 216 -13.99 -12.33 10.90
C ILE A 216 -13.53 -10.89 11.21
N HIS A 217 -13.76 -9.95 10.29
CA HIS A 217 -13.35 -8.55 10.50
C HIS A 217 -14.14 -7.82 11.60
N ASN A 218 -15.30 -8.34 12.05
CA ASN A 218 -16.12 -7.74 13.12
C ASN A 218 -15.78 -8.29 14.52
N VAL A 219 -14.69 -9.04 14.64
CA VAL A 219 -14.15 -9.52 15.92
C VAL A 219 -13.25 -8.44 16.53
N ASN A 220 -13.31 -8.22 17.86
CA ASN A 220 -12.68 -7.08 18.55
C ASN A 220 -11.21 -6.79 18.15
N PHE A 221 -10.42 -7.85 17.97
CA PHE A 221 -9.00 -7.73 17.64
C PHE A 221 -8.75 -7.32 16.19
N ALA A 222 -9.67 -7.63 15.27
CA ALA A 222 -9.50 -7.38 13.85
C ALA A 222 -9.42 -5.88 13.54
N ASN A 223 -10.18 -5.02 14.22
CA ASN A 223 -10.13 -3.57 14.01
C ASN A 223 -8.74 -2.96 14.23
N ASN A 224 -8.09 -3.29 15.35
CA ASN A 224 -6.74 -2.81 15.64
C ASN A 224 -5.71 -3.37 14.65
N VAL A 225 -5.86 -4.63 14.25
CA VAL A 225 -4.97 -5.25 13.25
C VAL A 225 -5.14 -4.61 11.88
N ILE A 226 -6.37 -4.37 11.42
CA ILE A 226 -6.66 -3.73 10.14
C ILE A 226 -6.11 -2.31 10.14
N PHE A 227 -6.31 -1.57 11.23
CA PHE A 227 -5.79 -0.22 11.39
C PHE A 227 -4.26 -0.19 11.21
N GLU A 228 -3.52 -1.02 11.96
CA GLU A 228 -2.05 -1.11 11.86
C GLU A 228 -1.60 -1.67 10.51
N ALA A 229 -2.30 -2.65 9.96
CA ALA A 229 -1.99 -3.25 8.67
C ALA A 229 -2.14 -2.25 7.52
N LEU A 230 -3.15 -1.37 7.57
CA LEU A 230 -3.33 -0.30 6.59
C LEU A 230 -2.17 0.70 6.64
N PHE A 231 -1.75 1.10 7.84
CA PHE A 231 -0.62 2.03 8.00
C PHE A 231 0.70 1.43 7.51
N TRP A 232 1.10 0.29 8.08
CA TRP A 232 2.37 -0.37 7.75
C TRP A 232 2.37 -0.92 6.34
N GLY A 233 1.24 -1.45 5.86
CA GLY A 233 1.05 -1.86 4.47
C GLY A 233 1.25 -0.69 3.51
N SER A 234 0.75 0.49 3.85
CA SER A 234 0.94 1.70 3.03
C SER A 234 2.39 2.19 3.03
N ALA A 235 3.04 2.18 4.20
CA ALA A 235 4.46 2.51 4.33
C ALA A 235 5.34 1.56 3.49
N LEU A 236 5.08 0.25 3.58
CA LEU A 236 5.75 -0.77 2.77
C LEU A 236 5.47 -0.57 1.26
N GLY A 237 4.22 -0.24 0.91
CA GLY A 237 3.82 0.08 -0.46
C GLY A 237 4.59 1.27 -1.03
N MET A 238 4.75 2.35 -0.27
CA MET A 238 5.56 3.51 -0.69
C MET A 238 7.03 3.15 -0.87
N ALA A 239 7.62 2.44 0.10
CA ALA A 239 9.00 1.99 0.02
C ALA A 239 9.24 1.11 -1.22
N ALA A 240 8.31 0.18 -1.50
CA ALA A 240 8.33 -0.69 -2.67
C ALA A 240 8.17 0.11 -3.98
N GLY A 241 7.29 1.11 -4.01
CA GLY A 241 7.12 1.99 -5.17
C GLY A 241 8.37 2.81 -5.48
N LEU A 242 9.00 3.40 -4.45
CA LEU A 242 10.26 4.12 -4.59
C LEU A 242 11.40 3.19 -5.06
N TRP A 243 11.44 1.97 -4.53
CA TRP A 243 12.40 0.98 -5.01
C TRP A 243 12.16 0.64 -6.47
N ARG A 244 10.92 0.38 -6.88
CA ARG A 244 10.57 0.15 -8.29
C ARG A 244 11.06 1.30 -9.19
N LEU A 245 10.85 2.55 -8.80
CA LEU A 245 11.32 3.72 -9.56
C LEU A 245 12.84 3.75 -9.69
N THR A 246 13.56 3.65 -8.57
CA THR A 246 15.02 3.69 -8.58
C THR A 246 15.63 2.51 -9.35
N ALA A 247 14.98 1.35 -9.33
CA ALA A 247 15.36 0.19 -10.12
C ALA A 247 15.17 0.44 -11.62
N ASN A 248 14.01 0.97 -12.04
CA ASN A 248 13.74 1.31 -13.44
C ASN A 248 14.72 2.36 -13.97
N LEU A 249 15.03 3.41 -13.19
CA LEU A 249 16.00 4.45 -13.57
C LEU A 249 17.42 3.90 -13.76
N ARG A 250 17.76 2.81 -13.07
CA ARG A 250 19.04 2.11 -13.21
C ARG A 250 19.01 1.01 -14.29
N GLY A 251 17.92 0.89 -15.03
CA GLY A 251 17.74 -0.14 -16.06
C GLY A 251 17.62 -1.57 -15.53
N LEU A 252 17.24 -1.75 -14.26
CA LEU A 252 17.01 -3.07 -13.64
C LEU A 252 15.65 -3.68 -14.08
N SER A 253 15.44 -4.96 -13.73
CA SER A 253 14.35 -5.83 -14.22
C SER A 253 12.97 -5.17 -14.25
N ASP A 254 12.36 -5.18 -15.44
CA ASP A 254 10.99 -4.73 -15.62
C ASP A 254 9.97 -5.65 -14.93
N ARG A 255 10.33 -6.87 -14.54
CA ARG A 255 9.45 -7.78 -13.79
C ARG A 255 9.00 -7.21 -12.45
N MET A 256 9.80 -6.32 -11.85
CA MET A 256 9.41 -5.60 -10.64
C MET A 256 8.13 -4.78 -10.83
N ARG A 257 7.79 -4.40 -12.07
CA ARG A 257 6.55 -3.68 -12.39
C ARG A 257 5.29 -4.51 -12.27
N LEU A 258 5.41 -5.84 -12.19
CA LEU A 258 4.31 -6.80 -12.00
C LEU A 258 4.18 -7.26 -10.55
N VAL A 259 5.03 -6.77 -9.64
CA VAL A 259 5.05 -7.16 -8.23
C VAL A 259 4.97 -5.95 -7.31
N LEU A 260 5.71 -4.89 -7.64
CA LEU A 260 5.80 -3.69 -6.81
C LEU A 260 4.81 -2.61 -7.28
N PRO A 261 4.21 -1.85 -6.35
CA PRO A 261 3.27 -0.80 -6.65
C PRO A 261 3.90 0.32 -7.48
N SER A 262 3.07 1.09 -8.19
CA SER A 262 3.50 2.28 -8.92
C SER A 262 3.53 3.50 -8.00
N LEU A 263 4.37 4.50 -8.29
CA LEU A 263 4.32 5.79 -7.56
C LEU A 263 3.00 6.54 -7.77
N THR A 264 2.21 6.20 -8.78
CA THR A 264 0.87 6.78 -8.93
C THR A 264 -0.06 6.45 -7.77
N MET A 265 0.23 5.41 -6.99
CA MET A 265 -0.50 5.05 -5.77
C MET A 265 -0.05 5.90 -4.57
N ALA A 266 1.08 6.61 -4.63
CA ALA A 266 1.67 7.30 -3.49
C ALA A 266 0.72 8.31 -2.81
N PRO A 267 -0.07 9.14 -3.54
CA PRO A 267 -1.01 10.06 -2.88
C PRO A 267 -2.06 9.33 -2.04
N ALA A 268 -2.59 8.20 -2.54
CA ALA A 268 -3.56 7.39 -1.81
C ALA A 268 -2.92 6.69 -0.60
N LEU A 269 -1.73 6.10 -0.77
CA LEU A 269 -0.99 5.47 0.33
C LEU A 269 -0.62 6.47 1.44
N LEU A 270 -0.23 7.70 1.07
CA LEU A 270 0.02 8.78 2.02
C LEU A 270 -1.24 9.16 2.78
N MET A 271 -2.39 9.26 2.10
CA MET A 271 -3.65 9.59 2.74
C MET A 271 -4.09 8.50 3.74
N ILE A 272 -3.91 7.22 3.39
CA ILE A 272 -4.12 6.11 4.35
C ILE A 272 -3.22 6.26 5.56
N MET A 273 -1.93 6.56 5.37
CA MET A 273 -1.00 6.75 6.49
C MET A 273 -1.44 7.91 7.38
N VAL A 274 -1.87 9.04 6.81
CA VAL A 274 -2.36 10.19 7.58
C VAL A 274 -3.57 9.81 8.45
N TRP A 275 -4.52 9.04 7.90
CA TRP A 275 -5.71 8.60 8.64
C TRP A 275 -5.43 7.49 9.67
N ARG A 276 -4.59 6.51 9.31
CA ARG A 276 -4.33 5.30 10.10
C ARG A 276 -3.05 5.40 10.93
N THR A 277 -2.65 6.61 11.27
CA THR A 277 -1.53 6.80 12.21
C THR A 277 -1.98 6.32 13.59
N GLY A 278 -1.36 5.26 14.09
CA GLY A 278 -1.65 4.74 15.43
C GLY A 278 -1.18 5.71 16.51
N ASP A 279 -1.61 5.47 17.75
CA ASP A 279 -1.35 6.35 18.90
C ASP A 279 0.15 6.70 19.03
N ILE A 280 1.02 5.72 18.77
CA ILE A 280 2.49 5.86 18.87
C ILE A 280 3.07 6.88 17.87
N TRP A 281 2.37 7.16 16.77
CA TRP A 281 2.86 8.04 15.70
C TRP A 281 2.04 9.31 15.54
N GLU A 282 0.98 9.48 16.32
CA GLU A 282 0.04 10.60 16.22
C GLU A 282 0.77 11.94 16.34
N SER A 283 1.66 12.06 17.33
CA SER A 283 2.49 13.24 17.59
C SER A 283 3.57 13.50 16.53
N ALA A 284 3.86 12.53 15.65
CA ALA A 284 4.76 12.69 14.51
C ALA A 284 4.03 12.98 13.18
N ASN A 285 2.71 12.84 13.14
CA ASN A 285 1.90 13.06 11.93
C ASN A 285 1.49 14.54 11.81
N ILE A 286 2.41 15.36 11.30
CA ILE A 286 2.21 16.80 11.10
C ILE A 286 0.92 17.13 10.32
N PRO A 287 0.57 16.44 9.21
CA PRO A 287 -0.70 16.68 8.52
C PRO A 287 -1.93 16.49 9.42
N ARG A 288 -1.97 15.40 10.21
CA ARG A 288 -3.07 15.15 11.15
C ARG A 288 -3.13 16.19 12.25
N LEU A 289 -1.99 16.52 12.87
CA LEU A 289 -1.92 17.57 13.89
C LEU A 289 -2.43 18.92 13.39
N PHE A 290 -2.07 19.29 12.15
CA PHE A 290 -2.57 20.50 11.52
C PHE A 290 -4.09 20.41 11.31
N MET A 291 -4.59 19.29 10.79
CA MET A 291 -6.03 19.08 10.61
C MET A 291 -6.80 19.17 11.95
N ASP A 292 -6.29 18.55 13.00
CA ASP A 292 -6.88 18.55 14.34
C ASP A 292 -6.93 19.96 14.94
N GLN A 293 -5.87 20.77 14.74
CA GLN A 293 -5.83 22.17 15.17
C GLN A 293 -7.01 22.99 14.60
N PHE A 294 -7.45 22.68 13.38
CA PHE A 294 -8.59 23.34 12.74
C PHE A 294 -9.90 22.54 12.85
N ASN A 295 -9.96 21.52 13.73
CA ASN A 295 -11.13 20.64 13.88
C ASN A 295 -11.56 19.96 12.57
N HIS A 296 -10.58 19.65 11.73
CA HIS A 296 -10.69 18.96 10.45
C HIS A 296 -10.00 17.59 10.46
N GLY A 297 -9.74 17.05 11.66
CA GLY A 297 -9.11 15.74 11.87
C GLY A 297 -9.78 14.58 11.13
N PRO A 298 -9.03 13.51 10.81
CA PRO A 298 -9.59 12.27 10.27
C PRO A 298 -10.82 11.76 11.02
N ARG A 299 -11.85 11.34 10.27
CA ARG A 299 -13.07 10.70 10.79
C ARG A 299 -13.36 9.45 9.98
N GLY A 300 -13.91 8.44 10.67
CA GLY A 300 -14.36 7.18 10.06
C GLY A 300 -13.26 6.36 9.39
N SER A 301 -13.67 5.25 8.79
CA SER A 301 -12.79 4.28 8.13
C SER A 301 -12.88 4.31 6.60
N GLU A 302 -13.86 5.06 6.08
CA GLU A 302 -14.35 5.03 4.70
C GLU A 302 -13.34 5.68 3.75
N VAL A 303 -12.66 6.75 4.19
CA VAL A 303 -11.62 7.41 3.40
C VAL A 303 -10.41 6.49 3.17
N PRO A 304 -9.81 5.87 4.22
CA PRO A 304 -8.78 4.84 4.06
C PRO A 304 -9.20 3.66 3.18
N GLU A 305 -10.43 3.17 3.33
CA GLU A 305 -10.96 2.05 2.54
C GLU A 305 -11.10 2.42 1.06
N ALA A 306 -11.65 3.60 0.76
CA ALA A 306 -11.74 4.12 -0.60
C ALA A 306 -10.34 4.26 -1.24
N MET A 307 -9.36 4.73 -0.46
CA MET A 307 -7.96 4.86 -0.90
C MET A 307 -7.28 3.50 -1.11
N LEU A 308 -7.54 2.51 -0.25
CA LEU A 308 -7.05 1.15 -0.42
C LEU A 308 -7.65 0.54 -1.68
N GLY A 309 -8.95 0.68 -1.86
CA GLY A 309 -9.66 0.20 -3.04
C GLY A 309 -9.07 0.79 -4.33
N LEU A 310 -8.85 2.11 -4.35
CA LEU A 310 -8.17 2.78 -5.46
C LEU A 310 -6.78 2.19 -5.73
N CYS A 311 -5.97 2.01 -4.68
CA CYS A 311 -4.65 1.39 -4.78
C CYS A 311 -4.71 -0.01 -5.44
N ILE A 312 -5.64 -0.85 -4.98
CA ILE A 312 -5.83 -2.21 -5.50
C ILE A 312 -6.24 -2.18 -6.97
N ILE A 313 -7.15 -1.29 -7.37
CA ILE A 313 -7.58 -1.15 -8.77
C ILE A 313 -6.45 -0.68 -9.66
N ILE A 314 -5.69 0.35 -9.25
CA ILE A 314 -4.52 0.83 -10.00
C ILE A 314 -3.52 -0.31 -10.20
N TYR A 315 -3.21 -1.05 -9.13
CA TYR A 315 -2.27 -2.15 -9.17
C TYR A 315 -2.73 -3.27 -10.11
N THR A 316 -3.95 -3.78 -9.93
CA THR A 316 -4.48 -4.90 -10.72
C THR A 316 -4.70 -4.53 -12.18
N PHE A 317 -5.21 -3.33 -12.47
CA PHE A 317 -5.46 -2.85 -13.82
C PHE A 317 -4.15 -2.68 -14.62
N THR A 318 -3.17 -1.98 -14.04
CA THR A 318 -1.89 -1.75 -14.75
C THR A 318 -1.12 -3.05 -14.97
N ASN A 319 -1.25 -4.01 -14.06
CA ASN A 319 -0.57 -5.30 -14.20
C ASN A 319 -1.27 -6.23 -15.20
N LEU A 320 -2.60 -6.13 -15.35
CA LEU A 320 -3.32 -6.79 -16.44
C LEU A 320 -2.84 -6.27 -17.81
N GLN A 321 -2.65 -4.96 -17.97
CA GLN A 321 -2.14 -4.38 -19.22
C GLN A 321 -0.75 -4.94 -19.58
N LYS A 322 0.15 -5.01 -18.60
CA LYS A 322 1.51 -5.58 -18.77
C LYS A 322 1.46 -7.08 -19.07
N ALA A 323 0.64 -7.84 -18.37
CA ALA A 323 0.49 -9.28 -18.62
C ALA A 323 -0.07 -9.57 -20.02
N ARG A 324 -1.02 -8.75 -20.51
CA ARG A 324 -1.54 -8.85 -21.88
C ARG A 324 -0.47 -8.51 -22.91
N TYR A 325 0.40 -7.53 -22.64
CA TYR A 325 1.55 -7.23 -23.48
C TYR A 325 2.49 -8.43 -23.59
N LEU A 326 2.92 -9.01 -22.45
CA LEU A 326 3.77 -10.20 -22.43
C LEU A 326 3.13 -11.39 -23.15
N SER A 327 1.84 -11.60 -22.95
CA SER A 327 1.11 -12.67 -23.63
C SER A 327 1.08 -12.50 -25.15
N ARG A 328 1.08 -11.27 -25.66
CA ARG A 328 1.13 -11.00 -27.11
C ARG A 328 2.53 -11.26 -27.64
N SER A 329 3.55 -10.71 -26.98
CA SER A 329 4.96 -10.92 -27.35
C SER A 329 5.33 -12.40 -27.38
N ALA A 330 4.91 -13.19 -26.38
CA ALA A 330 5.18 -14.63 -26.35
C ALA A 330 4.50 -15.40 -27.50
N ARG A 331 3.31 -14.96 -27.94
CA ARG A 331 2.63 -15.55 -29.10
C ARG A 331 3.34 -15.20 -30.40
N ASP A 332 3.75 -13.94 -30.54
CA ASP A 332 4.47 -13.47 -31.72
C ASP A 332 5.82 -14.20 -31.87
N GLU A 333 6.56 -14.40 -30.78
CA GLU A 333 7.77 -15.23 -30.75
C GLU A 333 7.49 -16.68 -31.15
N SER A 334 6.44 -17.30 -30.60
CA SER A 334 6.08 -18.68 -30.98
C SER A 334 5.74 -18.81 -32.46
N ASN A 335 5.01 -17.83 -33.01
CA ASN A 335 4.60 -17.78 -34.41
C ASN A 335 5.76 -17.49 -35.35
N ALA A 336 6.75 -16.68 -34.93
CA ALA A 336 7.95 -16.37 -35.73
C ALA A 336 8.90 -17.57 -35.84
N VAL A 337 8.90 -18.47 -34.86
CA VAL A 337 9.64 -19.74 -34.91
C VAL A 337 8.93 -20.78 -35.80
N THR A 338 7.67 -20.55 -36.20
CA THR A 338 6.85 -21.51 -36.97
C THR A 338 6.52 -21.13 -38.44
N PRO A 339 7.40 -20.46 -39.21
CA PRO A 339 7.36 -20.67 -40.67
C PRO A 339 8.72 -20.49 -41.36
N THR A 340 9.43 -21.60 -41.62
CA THR A 340 10.34 -21.81 -42.80
C THR A 340 10.88 -23.23 -42.88
N ASP A 341 10.97 -23.96 -41.76
CA ASP A 341 11.54 -25.32 -41.76
C ASP A 341 10.66 -26.38 -42.44
N SER A 342 9.36 -26.11 -42.63
CA SER A 342 8.47 -27.03 -43.36
C SER A 342 8.44 -26.81 -44.88
N GLU A 343 8.82 -25.61 -45.35
CA GLU A 343 8.98 -25.35 -46.79
C GLU A 343 10.38 -25.78 -47.27
N SER A 344 11.43 -25.51 -46.50
CA SER A 344 12.78 -26.00 -46.87
C SER A 344 12.88 -27.53 -46.82
N ALA A 345 12.20 -28.20 -45.88
CA ALA A 345 12.13 -29.66 -45.84
C ALA A 345 11.27 -30.26 -46.97
N ARG A 346 10.26 -29.55 -47.46
CA ARG A 346 9.46 -29.97 -48.61
C ARG A 346 10.18 -29.75 -49.94
N ASP A 347 10.95 -28.68 -50.07
CA ASP A 347 11.72 -28.40 -51.28
C ASP A 347 12.97 -29.29 -51.36
N LEU A 348 13.64 -29.59 -50.24
CA LEU A 348 14.72 -30.59 -50.17
C LEU A 348 14.22 -32.02 -50.42
N ALA A 349 12.95 -32.32 -50.15
CA ALA A 349 12.34 -33.61 -50.48
C ALA A 349 11.91 -33.70 -51.95
N LYS A 350 11.61 -32.57 -52.61
CA LYS A 350 11.29 -32.49 -54.04
C LYS A 350 12.54 -32.46 -54.93
N GLU A 351 13.68 -31.96 -54.46
CA GLU A 351 14.96 -32.06 -55.18
C GLU A 351 15.61 -33.45 -55.08
N ARG A 352 15.15 -34.29 -54.14
CA ARG A 352 15.65 -35.67 -53.93
C ARG A 352 14.76 -36.77 -54.52
N ALA A 353 13.64 -36.41 -55.13
CA ALA A 353 12.73 -37.31 -55.86
C ALA A 353 12.79 -36.99 -57.35
#